data_AF-A6JMY0-F1
#
_entry.id   AF-A6JMY0-F1
#
_cell.length_a   1.000
_cell.length_b   1.000
_cell.length_c   1.000
_cell.angle_alpha   90.00
_cell.angle_beta   90.00
_cell.angle_gamma   90.00
#
_symmetry.space_group_name_H-M   'P 1'
#
loop_
_entity.id
_entity.type
_entity.pdbx_description
1 polymer ?
#
loop_
_entity_poly.entity_id
_entity_poly.type
_entity_poly.pdbx_seq_one_letter_code
_entity_poly.pdbx_strand_id
1 'polypeptide(L)'
;MKATRSAPRERERSRTTSGNLSVEAEVDLLSYCAREWKGETPRARLMRKAYEELFWRYHVKCVRPVKRDNYDALRSVLFQIFSQGLSFPSWMKEKDIVKLPEKLLFSQGCNWIQQYSFGPEKYTGSNVFGKLRKCVELLKLQWTEFSGMRDYHKRGSMCNSLFSDAILECKLYEALKFLMLYQVTEVYEQMKTNKIVPSLFRLLFSRESSPDPLSFMMNHLNSIGDTCGLDQFSPDFSPVMVPPSFHTVGTCP
;
A
#
# COMPACT_ATOMS: atom_id res chain seq x y z
N MET A 1 27.54 -33.63 53.24
CA MET A 1 26.92 -32.37 52.80
C MET A 1 27.11 -32.23 51.30
N LYS A 2 26.05 -32.43 50.50
CA LYS A 2 26.05 -32.20 49.04
C LYS A 2 25.67 -30.75 48.79
N ALA A 3 26.53 -29.99 48.11
CA ALA A 3 26.21 -28.65 47.62
C ALA A 3 25.86 -28.73 46.14
N THR A 4 24.57 -28.64 45.84
CA THR A 4 24.02 -28.58 44.47
C THR A 4 24.17 -27.15 43.96
N ARG A 5 25.04 -26.91 42.97
CA ARG A 5 25.08 -25.62 42.25
C ARG A 5 24.07 -25.66 41.11
N SER A 6 23.01 -24.87 41.23
CA SER A 6 22.01 -24.61 40.21
C SER A 6 22.57 -23.73 39.09
N ALA A 7 22.43 -24.17 37.84
CA ALA A 7 22.74 -23.40 36.64
C ALA A 7 21.69 -22.28 36.39
N PRO A 8 22.05 -21.11 35.84
CA PRO A 8 21.08 -20.11 35.45
C PRO A 8 20.40 -20.51 34.13
N ARG A 9 19.06 -20.46 34.10
CA ARG A 9 18.25 -20.60 32.89
C ARG A 9 18.40 -19.35 32.03
N GLU A 10 19.07 -19.47 30.89
CA GLU A 10 19.00 -18.51 29.79
C GLU A 10 17.56 -18.52 29.23
N ARG A 11 16.79 -17.49 29.55
CA ARG A 11 15.63 -17.11 28.73
C ARG A 11 16.15 -16.29 27.57
N GLU A 12 16.42 -16.98 26.48
CA GLU A 12 16.69 -16.37 25.19
C GLU A 12 15.39 -15.73 24.68
N ARG A 13 15.17 -14.47 25.08
CA ARG A 13 14.18 -13.61 24.45
C ARG A 13 14.77 -13.24 23.10
N SER A 14 14.38 -13.99 22.06
CA SER A 14 14.64 -13.67 20.66
C SER A 14 14.16 -12.25 20.36
N ARG A 15 15.03 -11.27 20.55
CA ARG A 15 14.92 -9.96 19.93
C ARG A 15 15.22 -10.20 18.46
N THR A 16 14.19 -10.52 17.67
CA THR A 16 14.24 -10.29 16.23
C THR A 16 14.50 -8.79 16.06
N THR A 17 15.73 -8.47 15.69
CA THR A 17 16.16 -7.11 15.36
C THR A 17 15.30 -6.60 14.22
N SER A 18 14.33 -5.77 14.55
CA SER A 18 13.53 -4.95 13.63
C SER A 18 14.45 -3.94 12.96
N GLY A 19 15.18 -4.37 11.93
CA GLY A 19 16.18 -3.55 11.26
C GLY A 19 15.64 -2.72 10.11
N ASN A 20 14.75 -3.27 9.26
CA ASN A 20 14.41 -2.67 7.96
C ASN A 20 12.96 -2.90 7.48
N LEU A 21 12.06 -3.41 8.32
CA LEU A 21 10.67 -3.66 7.88
C LEU A 21 9.92 -2.34 7.70
N SER A 22 9.35 -2.13 6.51
CA SER A 22 8.46 -1.00 6.24
C SER A 22 7.02 -1.23 6.75
N VAL A 23 6.68 -2.49 7.02
CA VAL A 23 5.48 -2.90 7.77
C VAL A 23 5.93 -3.71 8.99
N GLU A 24 5.88 -3.09 10.16
CA GLU A 24 6.39 -3.65 11.42
C GLU A 24 5.62 -4.89 11.86
N ALA A 25 6.14 -5.62 12.84
CA ALA A 25 5.49 -6.78 13.40
C ALA A 25 4.13 -6.43 14.05
N GLU A 26 3.26 -7.44 14.17
CA GLU A 26 1.99 -7.31 14.87
C GLU A 26 2.21 -6.98 16.34
N VAL A 27 1.44 -6.03 16.84
CA VAL A 27 1.38 -5.67 18.25
C VAL A 27 -0.08 -5.66 18.69
N ASP A 28 -0.32 -5.99 19.97
CA ASP A 28 -1.64 -5.87 20.57
C ASP A 28 -2.20 -4.44 20.42
N LEU A 29 -3.46 -4.34 20.00
CA LEU A 29 -4.10 -3.08 19.62
C LEU A 29 -4.19 -2.12 20.80
N LEU A 30 -4.59 -2.62 21.97
CA LEU A 30 -4.75 -1.79 23.17
C LEU A 30 -3.40 -1.34 23.73
N SER A 31 -2.40 -2.23 23.69
CA SER A 31 -1.02 -1.94 24.04
C SER A 31 -0.42 -0.88 23.12
N TYR A 32 -0.68 -0.96 21.80
CA TYR A 32 -0.28 0.07 20.85
C TYR A 32 -0.95 1.40 21.17
N CYS A 33 -2.28 1.39 21.37
CA CYS A 33 -3.05 2.57 21.70
C CYS A 33 -2.55 3.29 22.97
N ALA A 34 -2.28 2.54 24.04
CA ALA A 34 -1.78 3.07 25.30
C ALA A 34 -0.37 3.72 25.17
N ARG A 35 0.46 3.22 24.25
CA ARG A 35 1.79 3.78 23.97
C ARG A 35 1.73 5.02 23.08
N GLU A 36 0.90 5.01 22.04
CA GLU A 36 0.81 6.10 21.05
C GLU A 36 0.00 7.30 21.58
N TRP A 37 -1.15 7.04 22.23
CA TRP A 37 -2.11 8.08 22.62
C TRP A 37 -2.06 8.40 24.11
N LYS A 38 -0.96 9.01 24.55
CA LYS A 38 -0.73 9.43 25.95
C LYS A 38 -1.38 10.78 26.29
N GLY A 39 -1.65 10.99 27.58
CA GLY A 39 -2.15 12.26 28.13
C GLY A 39 -3.65 12.49 27.92
N GLU A 40 -4.12 13.68 28.32
CA GLU A 40 -5.55 14.01 28.43
C GLU A 40 -6.09 14.96 27.36
N THR A 41 -5.32 15.17 26.27
CA THR A 41 -5.80 16.02 25.18
C THR A 41 -7.11 15.47 24.60
N PRO A 42 -8.04 16.34 24.12
CA PRO A 42 -9.29 15.88 23.50
C PRO A 42 -9.05 14.87 22.38
N ARG A 43 -8.00 15.07 21.57
CA ARG A 43 -7.59 14.12 20.51
C ARG A 43 -7.15 12.78 21.07
N ALA A 44 -6.29 12.74 22.09
CA ALA A 44 -5.83 11.49 22.67
C ALA A 44 -6.99 10.70 23.31
N ARG A 45 -7.91 11.38 24.00
CA ARG A 45 -9.13 10.76 24.55
C ARG A 45 -10.03 10.18 23.46
N LEU A 46 -10.24 10.92 22.37
CA LEU A 46 -11.03 10.46 21.23
C LEU A 46 -10.41 9.23 20.57
N MET A 47 -9.10 9.27 20.30
CA MET A 47 -8.40 8.14 19.68
C MET A 47 -8.46 6.90 20.57
N ARG A 48 -8.23 7.01 21.89
CA ARG A 48 -8.36 5.86 22.80
C ARG A 48 -9.73 5.19 22.70
N LYS A 49 -10.81 5.97 22.72
CA LYS A 49 -12.17 5.45 22.51
C LYS A 49 -12.34 4.77 21.14
N ALA A 50 -11.77 5.33 20.08
CA ALA A 50 -11.85 4.72 18.75
C ALA A 50 -11.12 3.36 18.69
N TYR A 51 -9.94 3.25 19.30
CA TYR A 51 -9.20 1.98 19.41
C TYR A 51 -9.94 0.95 20.28
N GLU A 52 -10.56 1.40 21.38
CA GLU A 52 -11.43 0.54 22.20
C GLU A 52 -12.63 0.04 21.40
N GLU A 53 -13.27 0.90 20.58
CA GLU A 53 -14.37 0.47 19.71
C GLU A 53 -13.91 -0.55 18.67
N LEU A 54 -12.74 -0.35 18.04
CA LEU A 54 -12.14 -1.33 17.14
C LEU A 54 -11.91 -2.68 17.83
N PHE A 55 -11.44 -2.67 19.08
CA PHE A 55 -11.15 -3.88 19.84
C PHE A 55 -12.42 -4.65 20.26
N TRP A 56 -13.40 -3.93 20.81
CA TRP A 56 -14.60 -4.52 21.42
C TRP A 56 -15.71 -4.80 20.41
N ARG A 57 -15.93 -3.89 19.45
CA ARG A 57 -17.02 -4.00 18.47
C ARG A 57 -16.57 -4.74 17.22
N TYR A 58 -15.42 -4.37 16.68
CA TYR A 58 -14.90 -4.92 15.41
C TYR A 58 -13.92 -6.06 15.60
N HIS A 59 -13.65 -6.45 16.85
CA HIS A 59 -12.80 -7.58 17.23
C HIS A 59 -11.37 -7.50 16.66
N VAL A 60 -10.87 -6.28 16.42
CA VAL A 60 -9.50 -6.05 15.97
C VAL A 60 -8.56 -6.23 17.16
N LYS A 61 -7.74 -7.29 17.15
CA LYS A 61 -6.85 -7.64 18.28
C LYS A 61 -5.44 -7.10 18.14
N CYS A 62 -4.96 -6.99 16.92
CA CYS A 62 -3.61 -6.53 16.63
C CYS A 62 -3.62 -5.43 15.60
N VAL A 63 -2.50 -4.72 15.50
CA VAL A 63 -2.21 -3.76 14.43
C VAL A 63 -0.75 -3.93 14.02
N ARG A 64 -0.46 -3.67 12.74
CA ARG A 64 0.90 -3.58 12.22
C ARG A 64 1.20 -2.11 11.92
N PRO A 65 2.12 -1.46 12.66
CA PRO A 65 2.57 -0.13 12.31
C PRO A 65 3.20 -0.12 10.91
N VAL A 66 2.80 0.85 10.10
CA VAL A 66 3.33 1.04 8.75
C VAL A 66 4.25 2.25 8.76
N LYS A 67 5.41 2.13 8.13
CA LYS A 67 6.38 3.22 7.95
C LYS A 67 5.66 4.44 7.37
N ARG A 68 5.69 5.54 8.13
CA ARG A 68 5.08 6.82 7.75
C ARG A 68 6.01 7.58 6.81
N ASP A 69 5.86 7.30 5.52
CA ASP A 69 6.43 8.08 4.43
C ASP A 69 5.35 8.31 3.37
N ASN A 70 5.69 9.01 2.29
CA ASN A 70 4.76 9.38 1.22
C ASN A 70 4.24 8.18 0.38
N TYR A 71 4.61 6.94 0.74
CA TYR A 71 4.07 5.70 0.18
C TYR A 71 3.22 4.88 1.18
N ASP A 72 3.00 5.36 2.41
CA ASP A 72 2.31 4.63 3.48
C ASP A 72 0.94 4.05 3.08
N ALA A 73 0.11 4.81 2.37
CA ALA A 73 -1.19 4.35 1.86
C ALA A 73 -1.03 3.19 0.85
N LEU A 74 -0.14 3.34 -0.14
CA LEU A 74 0.11 2.29 -1.14
C LEU A 74 0.74 1.05 -0.51
N ARG A 75 1.67 1.24 0.42
CA ARG A 75 2.30 0.19 1.21
C ARG A 75 1.26 -0.62 1.99
N SER A 76 0.38 0.08 2.67
CA SER A 76 -0.69 -0.51 3.48
C SER A 76 -1.65 -1.35 2.66
N VAL A 77 -2.13 -0.82 1.54
CA VAL A 77 -3.03 -1.53 0.63
C VAL A 77 -2.35 -2.73 0.01
N LEU A 78 -1.14 -2.57 -0.52
CA LEU A 78 -0.42 -3.66 -1.17
C LEU A 78 -0.05 -4.78 -0.19
N PHE A 79 0.34 -4.41 1.04
CA PHE A 79 0.62 -5.37 2.10
C PHE A 79 -0.61 -6.24 2.38
N GLN A 80 -1.80 -5.64 2.45
CA GLN A 80 -3.04 -6.40 2.66
C GLN A 80 -3.39 -7.31 1.48
N ILE A 81 -3.25 -6.82 0.26
CA ILE A 81 -3.48 -7.61 -0.95
C ILE A 81 -2.62 -8.88 -0.92
N PHE A 82 -1.32 -8.75 -0.64
CA PHE A 82 -0.39 -9.87 -0.63
C PHE A 82 -0.55 -10.79 0.58
N SER A 83 -0.67 -10.23 1.78
CA SER A 83 -0.81 -11.05 3.01
C SER A 83 -2.11 -11.85 3.03
N GLN A 84 -3.20 -11.33 2.47
CA GLN A 84 -4.46 -12.05 2.32
C GLN A 84 -4.50 -12.95 1.07
N GLY A 85 -3.54 -12.83 0.15
CA GLY A 85 -3.52 -13.61 -1.09
C GLY A 85 -4.68 -13.24 -2.03
N LEU A 86 -5.10 -11.98 -2.05
CA LEU A 86 -6.20 -11.53 -2.90
C LEU A 86 -5.82 -11.70 -4.37
N SER A 87 -6.75 -12.23 -5.17
CA SER A 87 -6.53 -12.39 -6.62
C SER A 87 -6.64 -11.05 -7.36
N PHE A 88 -6.14 -11.00 -8.60
CA PHE A 88 -6.35 -9.85 -9.47
C PHE A 88 -7.84 -9.49 -9.62
N PRO A 89 -8.19 -8.20 -9.70
CA PRO A 89 -9.52 -7.78 -10.10
C PRO A 89 -9.82 -8.21 -11.54
N SER A 90 -11.11 -8.35 -11.89
CA SER A 90 -11.56 -8.88 -13.19
C SER A 90 -10.91 -8.16 -14.39
N TRP A 91 -10.87 -6.83 -14.37
CA TRP A 91 -10.31 -6.03 -15.47
C TRP A 91 -8.81 -6.29 -15.72
N MET A 92 -8.05 -6.70 -14.69
CA MET A 92 -6.63 -7.09 -14.84
C MET A 92 -6.47 -8.54 -15.29
N LYS A 93 -7.49 -9.38 -15.16
CA LYS A 93 -7.52 -10.74 -15.72
C LYS A 93 -7.86 -10.71 -17.20
N GLU A 94 -8.77 -9.83 -17.60
CA GLU A 94 -9.23 -9.65 -18.98
C GLU A 94 -8.20 -8.92 -19.86
N LYS A 95 -7.38 -8.03 -19.27
CA LYS A 95 -6.36 -7.26 -19.97
C LYS A 95 -4.96 -7.75 -19.57
N ASP A 96 -4.07 -7.91 -20.55
CA ASP A 96 -2.66 -8.14 -20.21
C ASP A 96 -2.02 -6.85 -19.68
N ILE A 97 -1.95 -6.72 -18.35
CA ILE A 97 -1.50 -5.50 -17.69
C ILE A 97 -0.10 -5.05 -18.12
N VAL A 98 0.76 -5.99 -18.54
CA VAL A 98 2.12 -5.71 -19.02
C VAL A 98 2.12 -4.94 -20.35
N LYS A 99 1.04 -5.04 -21.14
CA LYS A 99 0.87 -4.31 -22.40
C LYS A 99 0.21 -2.94 -22.23
N LEU A 100 -0.23 -2.59 -21.02
CA LEU A 100 -0.88 -1.29 -20.78
C LEU A 100 0.04 -0.08 -20.98
N PRO A 101 1.34 -0.12 -20.60
CA PRO A 101 2.26 0.97 -20.94
C PRO A 101 2.35 1.21 -22.45
N GLU A 102 2.24 0.15 -23.25
CA GLU A 102 2.31 0.22 -24.72
C GLU A 102 1.02 0.81 -25.27
N LYS A 103 -0.12 0.33 -24.75
CA LYS A 103 -1.43 0.86 -25.09
C LYS A 103 -1.53 2.36 -24.81
N LEU A 104 -1.13 2.83 -23.63
CA LEU A 104 -1.16 4.25 -23.30
C LEU A 104 -0.27 5.08 -24.23
N LEU A 105 0.98 4.64 -24.43
CA LEU A 105 1.94 5.39 -25.24
C LEU A 105 1.54 5.45 -26.72
N PHE A 106 1.24 4.30 -27.35
CA PHE A 106 1.10 4.20 -28.79
C PHE A 106 -0.35 4.30 -29.26
N SER A 107 -1.31 3.70 -28.55
CA SER A 107 -2.71 3.67 -29.01
C SER A 107 -3.52 4.89 -28.60
N GLN A 108 -3.15 5.56 -27.50
CA GLN A 108 -3.83 6.75 -27.01
C GLN A 108 -3.04 8.04 -27.27
N GLY A 109 -1.90 7.96 -27.99
CA GLY A 109 -1.07 9.12 -28.32
C GLY A 109 -0.56 9.88 -27.09
N CYS A 110 -0.49 9.23 -25.94
CA CYS A 110 -0.15 9.86 -24.66
C CYS A 110 1.36 10.04 -24.52
N ASN A 111 2.00 10.76 -25.46
CA ASN A 111 3.42 11.11 -25.39
C ASN A 111 3.79 11.84 -24.10
N TRP A 112 2.81 12.49 -23.48
CA TRP A 112 2.94 13.13 -22.19
C TRP A 112 3.30 12.17 -21.05
N ILE A 113 3.09 10.85 -21.19
CA ILE A 113 3.54 9.84 -20.21
C ILE A 113 5.06 9.88 -20.01
N GLN A 114 5.83 10.40 -20.96
CA GLN A 114 7.27 10.60 -20.82
C GLN A 114 7.65 11.60 -19.72
N GLN A 115 6.68 12.37 -19.20
CA GLN A 115 6.85 13.26 -18.05
C GLN A 115 6.65 12.54 -16.69
N TYR A 116 6.45 11.23 -16.69
CA TYR A 116 6.29 10.43 -15.47
C TYR A 116 7.60 10.39 -14.68
N SER A 117 7.57 10.85 -13.42
CA SER A 117 8.79 11.15 -12.64
C SER A 117 9.27 10.01 -11.74
N PHE A 118 8.48 8.95 -11.53
CA PHE A 118 8.77 7.87 -10.58
C PHE A 118 9.00 8.37 -9.13
N GLY A 119 8.20 9.35 -8.71
CA GLY A 119 8.19 9.83 -7.33
C GLY A 119 9.57 10.34 -6.89
N PRO A 120 10.16 9.82 -5.80
CA PRO A 120 11.45 10.25 -5.28
C PRO A 120 12.61 10.18 -6.27
N GLU A 121 12.53 9.32 -7.28
CA GLU A 121 13.61 9.17 -8.25
C GLU A 121 13.76 10.40 -9.14
N LYS A 122 12.66 11.17 -9.35
CA LYS A 122 12.65 12.36 -10.21
C LYS A 122 13.27 12.06 -11.58
N TYR A 123 12.90 10.92 -12.13
CA TYR A 123 13.47 10.36 -13.34
C TYR A 123 13.27 11.30 -14.52
N THR A 124 14.36 11.63 -15.21
CA THR A 124 14.40 12.49 -16.40
C THR A 124 14.91 11.76 -17.65
N GLY A 125 15.09 10.44 -17.56
CA GLY A 125 15.59 9.64 -18.68
C GLY A 125 14.53 9.40 -19.76
N SER A 126 14.98 9.00 -20.94
CA SER A 126 14.11 8.84 -22.13
C SER A 126 13.36 7.50 -22.19
N ASN A 127 13.66 6.55 -21.30
CA ASN A 127 13.06 5.21 -21.33
C ASN A 127 12.02 5.00 -20.22
N VAL A 128 11.10 5.96 -20.07
CA VAL A 128 9.98 5.87 -19.12
C VAL A 128 9.15 4.61 -19.37
N PHE A 129 8.84 4.34 -20.64
CA PHE A 129 8.08 3.16 -21.05
C PHE A 129 8.70 1.85 -20.57
N GLY A 130 9.98 1.62 -20.89
CA GLY A 130 10.66 0.37 -20.51
C GLY A 130 10.72 0.20 -19.00
N LYS A 131 10.84 1.29 -18.25
CA LYS A 131 10.85 1.27 -16.80
C LYS A 131 9.47 1.00 -16.19
N LEU A 132 8.41 1.64 -16.70
CA LEU A 132 7.02 1.34 -16.31
C LEU A 132 6.67 -0.13 -16.58
N ARG A 133 7.03 -0.64 -17.76
CA ARG A 133 6.83 -2.04 -18.13
C ARG A 133 7.49 -2.99 -17.12
N LYS A 134 8.75 -2.75 -16.76
CA LYS A 134 9.46 -3.56 -15.74
C LYS A 134 8.77 -3.51 -14.38
N CYS A 135 8.24 -2.36 -13.96
CA CYS A 135 7.50 -2.23 -12.71
C CYS A 135 6.21 -3.06 -12.74
N VAL A 136 5.44 -3.00 -13.84
CA VAL A 136 4.19 -3.75 -14.00
C VAL A 136 4.44 -5.26 -14.15
N GLU A 137 5.50 -5.67 -14.84
CA GLU A 137 5.93 -7.07 -14.92
C GLU A 137 6.26 -7.63 -13.53
N LEU A 138 6.99 -6.85 -12.73
CA LEU A 138 7.31 -7.21 -11.36
C LEU A 138 6.04 -7.33 -10.49
N LEU A 139 5.12 -6.37 -10.58
CA LEU A 139 3.85 -6.42 -9.87
C LEU A 139 3.05 -7.66 -10.26
N LYS A 140 2.96 -7.98 -11.56
CA LYS A 140 2.28 -9.17 -12.07
C LYS A 140 2.89 -10.44 -11.49
N LEU A 141 4.22 -10.54 -11.47
CA LEU A 141 4.95 -11.68 -10.94
C LEU A 141 4.64 -11.88 -9.44
N GLN A 142 4.87 -10.84 -8.63
CA GLN A 142 4.66 -10.91 -7.18
C GLN A 142 3.21 -11.22 -6.84
N TRP A 143 2.25 -10.52 -7.45
CA TRP A 143 0.82 -10.74 -7.16
C TRP A 143 0.36 -12.15 -7.57
N THR A 144 0.85 -12.68 -8.70
CA THR A 144 0.56 -14.07 -9.10
C THR A 144 1.09 -15.07 -8.07
N GLU A 145 2.32 -14.85 -7.59
CA GLU A 145 2.93 -15.70 -6.57
C GLU A 145 2.16 -15.67 -5.24
N PHE A 146 1.82 -14.48 -4.74
CA PHE A 146 1.07 -14.32 -3.48
C PHE A 146 -0.35 -14.90 -3.56
N SER A 147 -1.06 -14.66 -4.67
CA SER A 147 -2.43 -15.16 -4.85
C SER A 147 -2.51 -16.68 -5.09
N GLY A 148 -1.44 -17.29 -5.59
CA GLY A 148 -1.32 -18.75 -5.74
C GLY A 148 -1.00 -19.49 -4.43
N MET A 149 -0.57 -18.78 -3.38
CA MET A 149 -0.06 -19.39 -2.16
C MET A 149 -1.16 -19.63 -1.12
N ARG A 150 -1.41 -20.91 -0.81
CA ARG A 150 -2.44 -21.30 0.18
C ARG A 150 -1.99 -21.16 1.63
N ASP A 151 -0.70 -21.43 1.90
CA ASP A 151 -0.12 -21.36 3.25
C ASP A 151 0.02 -19.91 3.71
N TYR A 152 -0.78 -19.52 4.70
CA TYR A 152 -0.78 -18.18 5.30
C TYR A 152 0.55 -17.83 5.98
N HIS A 153 1.19 -18.77 6.68
CA HIS A 153 2.44 -18.51 7.39
C HIS A 153 3.58 -18.28 6.40
N LYS A 154 3.68 -19.13 5.38
CA LYS A 154 4.65 -18.95 4.29
C LYS A 154 4.41 -17.61 3.58
N ARG A 155 3.15 -17.27 3.31
CA ARG A 155 2.78 -16.02 2.65
C ARG A 155 3.15 -14.80 3.48
N GLY A 156 2.88 -14.83 4.79
CA GLY A 156 3.27 -13.78 5.73
C GLY A 156 4.78 -13.58 5.81
N SER A 157 5.56 -14.68 5.82
CA SER A 157 7.02 -14.62 5.80
C SER A 157 7.55 -13.98 4.50
N MET A 158 6.99 -14.37 3.35
CA MET A 158 7.35 -13.78 2.06
C MET A 158 6.94 -12.31 1.95
N CYS A 159 5.77 -11.92 2.48
CA CYS A 159 5.40 -10.51 2.59
C CYS A 159 6.42 -9.74 3.42
N ASN A 160 6.79 -10.23 4.61
CA ASN A 160 7.79 -9.57 5.44
C ASN A 160 9.14 -9.40 4.71
N SER A 161 9.55 -10.41 3.93
CA SER A 161 10.77 -10.30 3.12
C SER A 161 10.63 -9.23 2.03
N LEU A 162 9.51 -9.18 1.30
CA LEU A 162 9.26 -8.19 0.27
C LEU A 162 9.25 -6.77 0.84
N PHE A 163 8.54 -6.55 1.95
CA PHE A 163 8.44 -5.26 2.65
C PHE A 163 9.64 -4.97 3.58
N SER A 164 10.78 -5.60 3.29
CA SER A 164 12.11 -5.22 3.81
C SER A 164 13.06 -4.75 2.71
N ASP A 165 12.66 -4.88 1.44
CA ASP A 165 13.41 -4.42 0.27
C ASP A 165 12.76 -3.13 -0.28
N ALA A 166 13.32 -1.99 0.12
CA ALA A 166 12.81 -0.68 -0.28
C ALA A 166 12.86 -0.45 -1.81
N ILE A 167 13.82 -1.06 -2.52
CA ILE A 167 13.94 -0.90 -3.98
C ILE A 167 12.80 -1.66 -4.68
N LEU A 168 12.52 -2.87 -4.20
CA LEU A 168 11.44 -3.70 -4.70
C LEU A 168 10.08 -3.06 -4.40
N GLU A 169 9.87 -2.58 -3.17
CA GLU A 169 8.67 -1.84 -2.76
C GLU A 169 8.40 -0.64 -3.68
N CYS A 170 9.39 0.23 -3.89
CA CYS A 170 9.23 1.42 -4.73
C CYS A 170 8.78 1.07 -6.15
N LYS A 171 9.34 0.01 -6.76
CA LYS A 171 8.92 -0.44 -8.10
C LYS A 171 7.46 -0.91 -8.13
N LEU A 172 7.01 -1.58 -7.06
CA LEU A 172 5.62 -2.02 -6.95
C LEU A 172 4.66 -0.83 -6.77
N TYR A 173 5.05 0.18 -6.00
CA TYR A 173 4.25 1.40 -5.85
C TYR A 173 4.15 2.18 -7.16
N GLU A 174 5.24 2.25 -7.94
CA GLU A 174 5.21 2.87 -9.27
C GLU A 174 4.32 2.10 -10.26
N ALA A 175 4.30 0.76 -10.17
CA ALA A 175 3.33 -0.03 -10.93
C ALA A 175 1.89 0.28 -10.54
N LEU A 176 1.58 0.40 -9.24
CA LEU A 176 0.23 0.75 -8.77
C LEU A 176 -0.18 2.16 -9.21
N LYS A 177 0.70 3.15 -9.06
CA LYS A 177 0.48 4.53 -9.53
C LYS A 177 0.17 4.56 -11.03
N PHE A 178 0.93 3.81 -11.83
CA PHE A 178 0.67 3.69 -13.26
C PHE A 178 -0.71 3.06 -13.55
N LEU A 179 -1.10 2.01 -12.82
CA LEU A 179 -2.43 1.41 -12.99
C LEU A 179 -3.56 2.37 -12.59
N MET A 180 -3.35 3.22 -11.58
CA MET A 180 -4.28 4.30 -11.24
C MET A 180 -4.40 5.31 -12.39
N LEU A 181 -3.28 5.74 -12.95
CA LEU A 181 -3.25 6.64 -14.11
C LEU A 181 -3.98 6.04 -15.31
N TYR A 182 -3.75 4.76 -15.60
CA TYR A 182 -4.45 4.05 -16.67
C TYR A 182 -5.98 4.08 -16.49
N GLN A 183 -6.46 3.84 -15.27
CA GLN A 183 -7.89 3.91 -14.97
C GLN A 183 -8.43 5.35 -15.14
N VAL A 184 -7.70 6.36 -14.67
CA VAL A 184 -8.04 7.77 -14.86
C VAL A 184 -8.16 8.10 -16.36
N THR A 185 -7.20 7.67 -17.19
CA THR A 185 -7.25 7.90 -18.63
C THR A 185 -8.43 7.19 -19.30
N GLU A 186 -8.71 5.92 -18.97
CA GLU A 186 -9.84 5.20 -19.56
C GLU A 186 -11.18 5.84 -19.17
N VAL A 187 -11.33 6.28 -17.93
CA VAL A 187 -12.56 6.96 -17.48
C VAL A 187 -12.69 8.34 -18.11
N TYR A 188 -11.60 9.07 -18.30
CA TYR A 188 -11.62 10.35 -19.00
C TYR A 188 -12.11 10.23 -20.45
N GLU A 189 -11.65 9.21 -21.17
CA GLU A 189 -12.14 8.94 -22.54
C GLU A 189 -13.61 8.50 -22.57
N GLN A 190 -14.07 7.78 -21.54
CA GLN A 190 -15.50 7.48 -21.36
C GLN A 190 -16.32 8.76 -21.12
N MET A 191 -15.81 9.70 -20.32
CA MET A 191 -16.47 10.99 -20.09
C MET A 191 -16.57 11.82 -21.37
N LYS A 192 -15.51 11.91 -22.17
CA LYS A 192 -15.53 12.60 -23.48
C LYS A 192 -16.57 12.02 -24.44
N THR A 193 -16.81 10.72 -24.35
CA THR A 193 -17.80 10.01 -25.17
C THR A 193 -19.20 9.98 -24.53
N ASN A 194 -19.46 10.84 -23.53
CA ASN A 194 -20.73 10.97 -22.80
C ASN A 194 -21.22 9.66 -22.16
N LYS A 195 -20.31 8.74 -21.83
CA LYS A 195 -20.65 7.52 -21.10
C LYS A 195 -20.85 7.83 -19.61
N ILE A 196 -21.67 7.02 -18.95
CA ILE A 196 -21.90 7.10 -17.52
C ILE A 196 -20.61 6.68 -16.80
N VAL A 197 -20.09 7.55 -15.95
CA VAL A 197 -18.90 7.29 -15.12
C VAL A 197 -19.20 7.47 -13.62
N PRO A 198 -18.45 6.78 -12.74
CA PRO A 198 -18.59 6.97 -11.29
C PRO A 198 -18.38 8.43 -10.89
N SER A 199 -19.16 8.90 -9.91
CA SER A 199 -19.16 10.30 -9.46
C SER A 199 -17.79 10.76 -8.95
N LEU A 200 -17.01 9.86 -8.34
CA LEU A 200 -15.67 10.17 -7.84
C LEU A 200 -14.74 10.67 -8.95
N PHE A 201 -14.80 10.10 -10.16
CA PHE A 201 -14.00 10.58 -11.29
C PHE A 201 -14.48 11.93 -11.81
N ARG A 202 -15.80 12.18 -11.79
CA ARG A 202 -16.32 13.53 -12.11
C ARG A 202 -15.80 14.58 -11.14
N LEU A 203 -15.75 14.25 -9.84
CA LEU A 203 -15.18 15.13 -8.82
C LEU A 203 -13.67 15.32 -8.98
N LEU A 204 -12.95 14.27 -9.42
CA LEU A 204 -11.53 14.39 -9.75
C LEU A 204 -11.31 15.42 -10.86
N PHE A 205 -12.01 15.28 -11.98
CA PHE A 205 -11.86 16.15 -13.15
C PHE A 205 -12.51 17.54 -13.00
N SER A 206 -13.31 17.78 -11.96
CA SER A 206 -13.82 19.12 -11.66
C SER A 206 -12.82 20.00 -10.91
N ARG A 207 -11.68 19.44 -10.46
CA ARG A 207 -10.62 20.20 -9.78
C ARG A 207 -9.74 20.92 -10.79
N GLU A 208 -9.37 22.16 -10.50
CA GLU A 208 -8.45 22.94 -11.35
C GLU A 208 -7.08 22.29 -11.53
N SER A 209 -6.62 21.52 -10.54
CA SER A 209 -5.33 20.83 -10.57
C SER A 209 -5.35 19.48 -11.29
N SER A 210 -6.52 18.95 -11.65
CA SER A 210 -6.65 17.66 -12.35
C SER A 210 -7.79 17.61 -13.38
N PRO A 211 -7.98 18.61 -14.26
CA PRO A 211 -9.07 18.62 -15.26
C PRO A 211 -8.96 17.50 -16.30
N ASP A 212 -7.77 16.92 -16.47
CA ASP A 212 -7.45 15.87 -17.42
C ASP A 212 -6.37 14.92 -16.86
N PRO A 213 -6.13 13.74 -17.48
CA PRO A 213 -5.15 12.77 -17.00
C PRO A 213 -3.70 13.27 -16.94
N LEU A 214 -3.30 14.18 -17.84
CA LEU A 214 -1.96 14.77 -17.82
C LEU A 214 -1.81 15.67 -16.60
N SER A 215 -2.77 16.56 -16.39
CA SER A 215 -2.82 17.44 -15.22
C SER A 215 -2.86 16.63 -13.92
N PHE A 216 -3.65 15.54 -13.88
CA PHE A 216 -3.66 14.60 -12.76
C PHE A 216 -2.26 13.99 -12.49
N MET A 217 -1.59 13.53 -13.55
CA MET A 217 -0.25 12.95 -13.41
C MET A 217 0.74 13.97 -12.87
N MET A 218 0.79 15.17 -13.47
CA MET A 218 1.80 16.19 -13.18
C MET A 218 1.63 16.81 -11.79
N ASN A 219 0.39 17.11 -11.41
CA ASN A 219 0.11 17.88 -10.19
C ASN A 219 -0.13 16.99 -8.96
N HIS A 220 -0.39 15.70 -9.15
CA HIS A 220 -0.73 14.79 -8.05
C HIS A 220 0.10 13.51 -8.08
N LEU A 221 -0.05 12.70 -9.13
CA LEU A 221 0.50 11.34 -9.14
C LEU A 221 2.03 11.32 -9.06
N ASN A 222 2.71 12.21 -9.78
CA ASN A 222 4.17 12.32 -9.79
C ASN A 222 4.74 12.68 -8.40
N SER A 223 3.95 13.40 -7.58
CA SER A 223 4.35 13.80 -6.22
C SER A 223 4.16 12.70 -5.17
N ILE A 224 3.37 11.65 -5.49
CA ILE A 224 3.16 10.52 -4.57
C ILE A 224 4.49 9.79 -4.35
N GLY A 225 4.86 9.66 -3.08
CA GLY A 225 6.14 9.08 -2.66
C GLY A 225 7.25 10.10 -2.47
N ASP A 226 7.20 11.24 -3.16
CA ASP A 226 8.23 12.30 -3.09
C ASP A 226 7.84 13.37 -2.06
N THR A 227 6.84 14.18 -2.37
CA THR A 227 6.43 15.34 -1.55
C THR A 227 5.09 15.16 -0.85
N CYS A 228 4.27 14.19 -1.25
CA CYS A 228 2.96 13.94 -0.64
C CYS A 228 2.56 12.46 -0.67
N GLY A 229 1.62 12.08 0.20
CA GLY A 229 0.97 10.77 0.20
C GLY A 229 -0.36 10.78 -0.54
N LEU A 230 -0.90 9.59 -0.82
CA LEU A 230 -2.19 9.45 -1.51
C LEU A 230 -3.37 10.06 -0.71
N ASP A 231 -3.28 9.99 0.62
CA ASP A 231 -4.32 10.44 1.56
C ASP A 231 -4.58 11.96 1.48
N GLN A 232 -3.61 12.74 0.99
CA GLN A 232 -3.75 14.19 0.82
C GLN A 232 -4.69 14.56 -0.34
N PHE A 233 -5.01 13.61 -1.24
CA PHE A 233 -5.88 13.83 -2.39
C PHE A 233 -7.31 13.29 -2.18
N SER A 234 -7.52 12.55 -1.09
CA SER A 234 -8.77 11.93 -0.66
C SER A 234 -9.11 12.40 0.77
N PRO A 235 -9.68 13.59 0.95
CA PRO A 235 -10.02 14.11 2.29
C PRO A 235 -10.98 13.23 3.10
N ASP A 236 -11.57 12.19 2.48
CA ASP A 236 -12.46 11.23 3.13
C ASP A 236 -11.75 9.94 3.62
N PHE A 237 -10.43 9.79 3.43
CA PHE A 237 -9.67 8.65 3.95
C PHE A 237 -8.57 9.09 4.91
N SER A 238 -8.83 8.95 6.21
CA SER A 238 -7.83 8.93 7.28
C SER A 238 -8.42 8.17 8.48
N PRO A 239 -7.66 7.40 9.27
CA PRO A 239 -6.24 7.06 9.17
C PRO A 239 -6.02 5.66 8.54
N VAL A 240 -4.89 5.51 7.84
CA VAL A 240 -4.41 4.22 7.33
C VAL A 240 -3.95 3.36 8.51
N MET A 241 -4.92 2.75 9.19
CA MET A 241 -4.69 1.54 9.96
C MET A 241 -5.05 0.37 9.09
N VAL A 242 -4.12 -0.56 9.01
CA VAL A 242 -4.31 -1.83 8.36
C VAL A 242 -4.81 -2.81 9.41
N PRO A 243 -6.11 -3.15 9.47
CA PRO A 243 -6.57 -4.21 10.34
C PRO A 243 -5.95 -5.55 9.88
N PRO A 244 -5.55 -6.44 10.80
CA PRO A 244 -5.17 -7.79 10.46
C PRO A 244 -6.35 -8.50 9.81
N SER A 245 -6.02 -9.45 8.94
CA SER A 245 -6.93 -10.22 8.11
C SER A 245 -8.15 -10.71 8.91
N PHE A 246 -9.36 -10.35 8.48
CA PHE A 246 -10.57 -10.99 8.97
C PHE A 246 -10.56 -12.43 8.44
N HIS A 247 -10.06 -13.38 9.23
CA HIS A 247 -10.64 -14.70 9.43
C HIS A 247 -9.88 -15.48 10.52
N THR A 248 -10.68 -16.00 11.46
CA THR A 248 -10.39 -17.04 12.47
C THR A 248 -9.32 -16.77 13.54
N VAL A 249 -9.82 -16.45 14.73
CA VAL A 249 -9.39 -16.93 16.06
C VAL A 249 -8.04 -17.66 16.07
N GLY A 250 -6.96 -16.87 16.05
CA GLY A 250 -5.64 -17.29 16.48
C GLY A 250 -5.31 -16.47 17.71
N THR A 251 -5.30 -17.11 18.88
CA THR A 251 -4.80 -16.51 20.12
C THR A 251 -3.38 -16.00 19.88
N CYS A 252 -3.15 -14.70 20.07
CA CYS A 252 -1.79 -14.22 20.31
C CYS A 252 -1.24 -14.92 21.57
N PRO A 253 0.02 -15.38 21.56
CA PRO A 253 0.67 -15.90 22.75
C PRO A 253 0.84 -14.82 23.83
#